data_AF-A0A929KS27-F1
#
_entry.id   AF-A0A929KS27-F1
#
_cell.length_a   1.000
_cell.length_b   1.000
_cell.length_c   1.000
_cell.angle_alpha   90.00
_cell.angle_beta   90.00
_cell.angle_gamma   90.00
#
_symmetry.space_group_name_H-M   'P 1'
#
loop_
_entity.id
_entity.type
_entity.pdbx_description
1 polymer ?
#
loop_
_entity_poly.entity_id
_entity_poly.type
_entity_poly.pdbx_seq_one_letter_code
_entity_poly.pdbx_strand_id
1 'polypeptide(L)'
;MKTKNILVPTDFSLASLTAINNLLHKHPDQKFNISMVHFMQVSDSITELLMLSRRASEYQHITQEFEDQLGNLKRLKKDQLVNVSYEFFYGSTVAVFKNFLEAKDIESVVSVKDHTYNKLNRYSVDPELLIQKCKYPVIEVSAVMVPVVTVAARVAAPQVEELEEV
;
A
#
# COMPACT_ATOMS: atom_id res chain seq x y z
N MET A 1 15.36 -13.58 7.09
CA MET A 1 14.97 -12.17 6.81
C MET A 1 13.77 -11.84 7.69
N LYS A 2 13.81 -10.72 8.42
CA LYS A 2 12.67 -10.26 9.23
C LYS A 2 11.56 -9.79 8.29
N THR A 3 10.31 -10.17 8.53
CA THR A 3 9.14 -9.65 7.80
C THR A 3 8.67 -8.35 8.46
N LYS A 4 8.30 -7.34 7.67
CA LYS A 4 7.76 -6.07 8.16
C LYS A 4 6.25 -5.99 7.97
N ASN A 5 5.54 -5.52 8.99
CA ASN A 5 4.11 -5.26 8.91
C ASN A 5 3.88 -3.81 8.48
N ILE A 6 3.22 -3.61 7.33
CA ILE A 6 3.04 -2.29 6.73
C ILE A 6 1.56 -2.05 6.46
N LEU A 7 1.09 -0.86 6.85
CA LEU A 7 -0.24 -0.40 6.46
C LEU A 7 -0.16 0.36 5.14
N VAL A 8 -1.02 0.00 4.19
CA VAL A 8 -1.20 0.72 2.93
C VAL A 8 -2.63 1.26 2.88
N PRO A 9 -2.86 2.58 2.95
CA PRO A 9 -4.18 3.14 2.72
C PRO A 9 -4.70 2.78 1.33
N THR A 10 -5.97 2.40 1.22
CA THR A 10 -6.58 1.96 -0.04
C THR A 10 -7.98 2.54 -0.23
N ASP A 11 -8.34 2.81 -1.47
CA ASP A 11 -9.70 3.02 -1.97
C ASP A 11 -10.15 1.87 -2.89
N PHE A 12 -9.40 0.76 -2.87
CA PHE A 12 -9.56 -0.40 -3.76
C PHE A 12 -9.42 -0.08 -5.26
N SER A 13 -8.69 1.00 -5.58
CA SER A 13 -8.26 1.28 -6.95
C SER A 13 -6.95 0.55 -7.31
N LEU A 14 -6.67 0.44 -8.62
CA LEU A 14 -5.41 -0.10 -9.13
C LEU A 14 -4.18 0.76 -8.73
N ALA A 15 -4.39 2.04 -8.42
CA ALA A 15 -3.33 2.91 -7.91
C ALA A 15 -2.80 2.41 -6.55
N SER A 16 -3.68 1.90 -5.68
CA SER A 16 -3.29 1.30 -4.40
C SER A 16 -2.43 0.05 -4.59
N LEU A 17 -2.72 -0.77 -5.61
CA LEU A 17 -1.87 -1.92 -5.98
C LEU A 17 -0.53 -1.49 -6.58
N THR A 18 -0.52 -0.39 -7.33
CA THR A 18 0.71 0.20 -7.88
C THR A 18 1.63 0.71 -6.77
N ALA A 19 1.06 1.32 -5.72
CA ALA A 19 1.81 1.71 -4.54
C ALA A 19 2.46 0.49 -3.86
N ILE A 20 1.76 -0.64 -3.73
CA ILE A 20 2.35 -1.88 -3.21
C ILE A 20 3.52 -2.33 -4.11
N ASN A 21 3.33 -2.40 -5.42
CA ASN A 21 4.39 -2.76 -6.35
C ASN A 21 5.64 -1.89 -6.18
N ASN A 22 5.45 -0.57 -6.10
CA ASN A 22 6.53 0.38 -5.93
C ASN A 22 7.23 0.23 -4.57
N LEU A 23 6.49 -0.06 -3.50
CA LEU A 23 7.05 -0.38 -2.18
C LEU A 23 7.97 -1.60 -2.26
N LEU A 24 7.51 -2.68 -2.88
CA LEU A 24 8.27 -3.92 -3.06
C LEU A 24 9.54 -3.69 -3.90
N HIS A 25 9.43 -2.93 -5.00
CA HIS A 25 10.58 -2.60 -5.85
C HIS A 25 11.66 -1.77 -5.13
N LYS A 26 11.27 -0.86 -4.24
CA LYS A 26 12.22 -0.07 -3.45
C LYS A 26 12.97 -0.90 -2.40
N HIS A 27 12.46 -2.10 -2.07
CA HIS A 27 12.99 -2.94 -1.00
C HIS A 27 13.10 -4.42 -1.45
N PRO A 28 13.97 -4.73 -2.43
CA PRO A 28 14.04 -6.05 -3.04
C PRO A 28 14.38 -7.18 -2.05
N ASP A 29 15.15 -6.86 -1.01
CA ASP A 29 15.61 -7.79 0.03
C ASP A 29 14.77 -7.72 1.32
N GLN A 30 13.50 -7.30 1.24
CA GLN A 30 12.62 -7.18 2.38
C GLN A 30 11.33 -7.96 2.16
N LYS A 31 10.89 -8.68 3.21
CA LYS A 31 9.60 -9.35 3.24
C LYS A 31 8.55 -8.48 3.90
N PHE A 32 7.31 -8.51 3.41
CA PHE A 32 6.22 -7.66 3.84
C PHE A 32 4.95 -8.45 4.13
N ASN A 33 4.31 -8.11 5.26
CA ASN A 33 2.90 -8.32 5.49
C ASN A 33 2.20 -6.98 5.24
N ILE A 34 1.26 -6.96 4.31
CA ILE A 34 0.55 -5.73 3.94
C ILE A 34 -0.88 -5.77 4.46
N SER A 35 -1.24 -4.76 5.24
CA SER A 35 -2.61 -4.48 5.63
C SER A 35 -3.12 -3.32 4.78
N MET A 36 -3.98 -3.61 3.81
CA MET A 36 -4.64 -2.59 2.99
C MET A 36 -5.84 -2.05 3.75
N VAL A 37 -5.86 -0.76 4.08
CA VAL A 37 -6.86 -0.20 4.98
C VAL A 37 -7.62 0.93 4.34
N HIS A 38 -8.95 0.79 4.24
CA HIS A 38 -9.82 1.89 3.86
C HIS A 38 -10.29 2.64 5.11
N PHE A 39 -10.24 3.97 5.07
CA PHE A 39 -10.53 4.81 6.24
C PHE A 39 -11.96 5.31 6.20
N MET A 40 -12.67 5.07 7.29
CA MET A 40 -14.08 5.40 7.44
C MET A 40 -14.35 6.11 8.77
N GLN A 41 -15.27 7.06 8.72
CA GLN A 41 -15.84 7.66 9.91
C GLN A 41 -16.89 6.72 10.50
N VAL A 42 -16.98 6.69 11.83
CA VAL A 42 -18.10 6.03 12.52
C VAL A 42 -19.37 6.86 12.29
N SER A 43 -20.42 6.23 11.77
CA SER A 43 -21.74 6.86 11.68
C SER A 43 -22.28 7.21 13.06
N ASP A 44 -22.80 8.43 13.20
CA ASP A 44 -23.53 8.96 14.35
C ASP A 44 -25.05 8.74 14.24
N SER A 45 -25.55 8.28 13.08
CA SER A 45 -26.95 7.92 12.88
C SER A 45 -27.31 6.65 13.65
N ILE A 46 -28.29 6.76 14.55
CA ILE A 46 -28.86 5.65 15.34
C ILE A 46 -29.36 4.54 14.41
N THR A 47 -30.02 4.89 13.29
CA THR A 47 -30.54 3.91 12.34
C THR A 47 -29.41 3.10 11.68
N GLU A 48 -28.32 3.75 11.31
CA GLU A 48 -27.13 3.08 10.74
C GLU A 48 -26.40 2.24 11.81
N LEU A 49 -26.37 2.69 13.06
CA LEU A 49 -25.86 1.95 14.22
C LEU A 49 -26.72 0.72 14.58
N LEU A 50 -28.01 0.71 14.23
CA LEU A 50 -28.87 -0.47 14.38
C LEU A 50 -28.78 -1.41 13.16
N MET A 51 -28.33 -0.90 12.01
CA MET A 51 -28.17 -1.63 10.76
C MET A 51 -26.73 -2.12 10.52
N LEU A 52 -25.84 -2.05 11.53
CA LEU A 52 -24.40 -2.36 11.43
C LEU A 52 -24.09 -3.74 10.85
N SER A 53 -24.95 -4.72 11.09
CA SER A 53 -24.82 -6.08 10.55
C SER A 53 -24.88 -6.14 9.02
N ARG A 54 -25.31 -5.07 8.33
CA ARG A 54 -25.39 -4.96 6.87
C ARG A 54 -24.16 -4.31 6.22
N ARG A 55 -23.12 -3.97 6.97
CA ARG A 55 -21.86 -3.36 6.47
C ARG A 55 -21.07 -4.24 5.49
N ALA A 56 -21.51 -5.48 5.23
CA ALA A 56 -21.02 -6.31 4.13
C ALA A 56 -21.16 -5.63 2.74
N SER A 57 -21.99 -4.58 2.62
CA SER A 57 -22.09 -3.79 1.38
C SER A 57 -20.83 -3.03 1.02
N GLU A 58 -19.93 -2.73 1.98
CA GLU A 58 -18.71 -1.97 1.70
C GLU A 58 -17.79 -2.75 0.75
N TYR A 59 -17.77 -4.09 0.88
CA TYR A 59 -17.03 -4.99 -0.01
C TYR A 59 -17.58 -5.03 -1.44
N GLN A 60 -18.80 -4.53 -1.71
CA GLN A 60 -19.34 -4.45 -3.08
C GLN A 60 -18.55 -3.50 -3.99
N HIS A 61 -17.76 -2.59 -3.39
CA HIS A 61 -16.94 -1.65 -4.15
C HIS A 61 -15.60 -2.25 -4.58
N ILE A 62 -15.27 -3.46 -4.10
CA ILE A 62 -14.10 -4.19 -4.57
C ILE A 62 -14.47 -4.84 -5.91
N THR A 63 -13.87 -4.33 -6.98
CA THR A 63 -14.14 -4.85 -8.33
C THR A 63 -13.44 -6.19 -8.53
N GLN A 64 -14.00 -7.03 -9.40
CA GLN A 64 -13.35 -8.29 -9.79
C GLN A 64 -11.96 -8.02 -10.38
N GLU A 65 -11.81 -6.95 -11.16
CA GLU A 65 -10.54 -6.52 -11.72
C GLU A 65 -9.48 -6.28 -10.62
N PHE A 66 -9.86 -5.61 -9.53
CA PHE A 66 -8.95 -5.38 -8.41
C PHE A 66 -8.49 -6.70 -7.77
N GLU A 67 -9.41 -7.63 -7.51
CA GLU A 67 -9.09 -8.94 -6.94
C GLU A 67 -8.17 -9.75 -7.87
N ASP A 68 -8.45 -9.74 -9.18
CA ASP A 68 -7.63 -10.45 -10.17
C ASP A 68 -6.20 -9.87 -10.22
N GLN A 69 -6.07 -8.54 -10.22
CA GLN A 69 -4.77 -7.87 -10.21
C GLN A 69 -4.02 -8.10 -8.89
N LEU A 70 -4.71 -8.08 -7.75
CA LEU A 70 -4.12 -8.40 -6.46
C LEU A 70 -3.64 -9.86 -6.40
N GLY A 71 -4.43 -10.79 -6.94
CA GLY A 71 -4.05 -12.21 -7.06
C GLY A 71 -2.81 -12.41 -7.92
N ASN A 72 -2.74 -11.72 -9.06
CA ASN A 72 -1.56 -11.71 -9.92
C ASN A 72 -0.33 -11.16 -9.20
N LEU A 73 -0.47 -10.02 -8.52
CA LEU A 73 0.58 -9.38 -7.73
C LEU A 73 1.14 -10.33 -6.66
N LYS A 74 0.26 -10.95 -5.88
CA LYS A 74 0.63 -11.95 -4.86
C LYS A 74 1.47 -13.09 -5.44
N ARG A 75 1.07 -13.60 -6.61
CA ARG A 75 1.75 -14.70 -7.28
C ARG A 75 3.13 -14.30 -7.81
N LEU A 76 3.22 -13.13 -8.44
CA LEU A 76 4.45 -12.58 -9.03
C LEU A 76 5.49 -12.20 -7.96
N LYS A 77 5.04 -11.73 -6.80
CA LYS A 77 5.90 -11.20 -5.72
C LYS A 77 5.93 -12.09 -4.49
N LYS A 78 5.62 -13.39 -4.61
CA LYS A 78 5.51 -14.36 -3.51
C LYS A 78 6.75 -14.42 -2.59
N ASP A 79 7.92 -14.09 -3.11
CA ASP A 79 9.17 -14.16 -2.34
C ASP A 79 9.33 -12.96 -1.37
N GLN A 80 8.66 -11.84 -1.66
CA GLN A 80 8.65 -10.63 -0.83
C GLN A 80 7.32 -10.45 -0.09
N LEU A 81 6.20 -10.81 -0.71
CA LEU A 81 4.86 -10.57 -0.18
C LEU A 81 4.37 -11.82 0.58
N VAL A 82 4.49 -11.78 1.90
CA VAL A 82 4.16 -12.91 2.79
C VAL A 82 2.66 -13.01 3.02
N ASN A 83 2.01 -11.87 3.24
CA ASN A 83 0.57 -11.79 3.41
C ASN A 83 0.04 -10.46 2.87
N VAL A 84 -1.19 -10.47 2.34
CA VAL A 84 -1.96 -9.23 2.09
C VAL A 84 -3.38 -9.44 2.56
N SER A 85 -3.77 -8.64 3.55
CA SER A 85 -5.15 -8.51 4.03
C SER A 85 -5.71 -7.15 3.66
N TYR A 86 -7.04 -7.05 3.60
CA TYR A 86 -7.71 -5.77 3.49
C TYR A 86 -8.80 -5.64 4.55
N GLU A 87 -9.02 -4.42 5.04
CA GLU A 87 -9.96 -4.14 6.11
C GLU A 87 -10.38 -2.67 6.12
N PHE A 88 -11.39 -2.37 6.93
CA PHE A 88 -11.90 -1.02 7.14
C PHE A 88 -11.49 -0.52 8.53
N PHE A 89 -10.87 0.65 8.57
CA PHE A 89 -10.61 1.38 9.80
C PHE A 89 -11.78 2.32 10.08
N TYR A 90 -12.40 2.18 11.25
CA TYR A 90 -13.48 3.06 11.69
C TYR A 90 -13.00 3.97 12.81
N GLY A 91 -12.78 5.24 12.50
CA GLY A 91 -12.32 6.22 13.46
C GLY A 91 -11.94 7.54 12.82
N SER A 92 -11.97 8.59 13.62
CA SER A 92 -11.65 9.96 13.19
C SER A 92 -10.54 10.60 14.02
N THR A 93 -10.02 9.90 15.04
CA THR A 93 -9.01 10.46 15.96
C THR A 93 -7.67 9.74 15.84
N VAL A 94 -6.59 10.49 16.06
CA VAL A 94 -5.23 9.97 16.04
C VAL A 94 -5.01 8.91 17.11
N ALA A 95 -5.65 9.06 18.28
CA ALA A 95 -5.55 8.08 19.37
C ALA A 95 -6.12 6.72 18.95
N VAL A 96 -7.31 6.69 18.34
CA VAL A 96 -7.91 5.46 17.84
C VAL A 96 -7.07 4.85 16.72
N PHE A 97 -6.53 5.67 15.82
CA PHE A 97 -5.66 5.19 14.75
C PHE A 97 -4.36 4.58 15.29
N LYS A 98 -3.73 5.20 16.30
CA LYS A 98 -2.55 4.62 16.97
C LYS A 98 -2.85 3.27 17.60
N ASN A 99 -3.94 3.17 18.37
CA ASN A 99 -4.35 1.90 18.96
C ASN A 99 -4.58 0.82 17.90
N PHE A 100 -5.13 1.20 16.75
CA PHE A 100 -5.30 0.30 15.60
C PHE A 100 -3.97 -0.17 15.02
N LEU A 101 -2.99 0.73 14.85
CA LEU A 101 -1.64 0.39 14.38
C LEU A 101 -0.92 -0.53 15.36
N GLU A 102 -0.99 -0.22 16.66
CA GLU A 102 -0.39 -1.00 17.75
C GLU A 102 -0.99 -2.41 17.83
N ALA A 103 -2.31 -2.53 17.81
CA ALA A 103 -3.00 -3.83 17.87
C ALA A 103 -2.70 -4.75 16.68
N LYS A 104 -2.16 -4.19 15.60
CA LYS A 104 -1.77 -4.93 14.38
C LYS A 104 -0.27 -5.05 14.21
N ASP A 105 0.52 -4.64 15.20
CA ASP A 105 1.98 -4.62 15.14
C ASP A 105 2.50 -3.93 13.87
N ILE A 106 1.84 -2.86 13.42
CA ILE A 106 2.26 -2.11 12.21
C ILE A 106 3.55 -1.37 12.52
N GLU A 107 4.59 -1.61 11.72
CA GLU A 107 5.90 -0.98 11.88
C GLU A 107 6.00 0.34 11.11
N SER A 108 5.28 0.48 9.99
CA SER A 108 5.28 1.70 9.19
C SER A 108 4.00 1.83 8.37
N VAL A 109 3.68 3.07 7.99
CA VAL A 109 2.50 3.40 7.19
C VAL A 109 2.95 3.98 5.84
N VAL A 110 2.31 3.58 4.75
CA VAL A 110 2.57 4.18 3.43
C VAL A 110 1.76 5.46 3.27
N SER A 111 2.43 6.53 2.84
CA SER A 111 1.76 7.70 2.26
C SER A 111 1.92 7.64 0.74
N VAL A 112 0.79 7.64 0.03
CA VAL A 112 0.77 7.52 -1.43
C VAL A 112 0.75 8.93 -2.02
N LYS A 113 1.89 9.37 -2.57
CA LYS A 113 2.03 10.69 -3.16
C LYS A 113 1.11 10.89 -4.36
N ASP A 114 0.56 12.09 -4.45
CA ASP A 114 -0.27 12.59 -5.56
C ASP A 114 -1.50 11.71 -5.84
N HIS A 115 -1.95 10.95 -4.84
CA HIS A 115 -3.11 10.10 -4.96
C HIS A 115 -4.30 10.69 -4.21
N THR A 116 -5.42 10.84 -4.93
CA THR A 116 -6.70 11.21 -4.34
C THR A 116 -7.53 9.96 -4.16
N TYR A 117 -7.81 9.59 -2.90
CA TYR A 117 -8.60 8.41 -2.59
C TYR A 117 -10.06 8.58 -3.00
N ASN A 118 -10.59 7.61 -3.74
CA ASN A 118 -12.01 7.56 -4.04
C ASN A 118 -12.82 7.28 -2.77
N LYS A 119 -13.95 7.98 -2.64
CA LYS A 119 -14.90 7.73 -1.56
C LYS A 119 -15.79 6.55 -1.94
N LEU A 120 -15.71 5.46 -1.20
CA LEU A 120 -16.62 4.33 -1.36
C LEU A 120 -18.03 4.72 -0.94
N ASN A 121 -18.16 5.54 0.11
CA ASN A 121 -19.43 6.11 0.52
C ASN A 121 -19.24 7.45 1.27
N ARG A 122 -20.34 8.02 1.79
CA ARG A 122 -20.33 9.29 2.52
C ARG A 122 -19.46 9.30 3.79
N TYR A 123 -19.12 8.13 4.31
CA TYR A 123 -18.30 7.96 5.51
C TYR A 123 -16.83 7.74 5.19
N SER A 124 -16.42 7.60 3.92
CA SER A 124 -15.00 7.50 3.56
C SER A 124 -14.25 8.78 3.96
N VAL A 125 -13.12 8.61 4.63
CA VAL A 125 -12.28 9.70 5.15
C VAL A 125 -10.92 9.65 4.45
N ASP A 126 -10.36 10.82 4.19
CA ASP A 126 -8.98 10.94 3.71
C ASP A 126 -8.00 10.52 4.82
N PRO A 127 -7.17 9.49 4.61
CA PRO A 127 -6.22 9.01 5.62
C PRO A 127 -5.09 9.99 5.92
N GLU A 128 -4.79 10.93 5.03
CA GLU A 128 -3.56 11.74 5.08
C GLU A 128 -3.41 12.49 6.41
N LEU A 129 -4.49 13.10 6.92
CA LEU A 129 -4.46 13.81 8.19
C LEU A 129 -4.13 12.91 9.39
N LEU A 130 -4.59 11.66 9.38
CA LEU A 130 -4.31 10.70 10.44
C LEU A 130 -2.89 10.16 10.33
N ILE A 131 -2.42 9.87 9.10
CA ILE A 131 -1.06 9.41 8.82
C ILE A 131 -0.03 10.46 9.24
N GLN A 132 -0.23 11.73 8.86
CA GLN A 132 0.70 12.81 9.23
C GLN A 132 0.82 13.01 10.75
N LYS A 133 -0.28 12.78 11.49
CA LYS A 133 -0.34 13.05 12.93
C LYS A 133 -0.04 11.84 13.82
N CYS A 134 -0.04 10.62 13.27
CA CYS A 134 0.14 9.40 14.07
C CYS A 134 1.57 9.22 14.60
N LYS A 135 2.56 9.94 14.05
CA LYS A 135 3.98 9.84 14.43
C LYS A 135 4.60 8.45 14.22
N TYR A 136 3.97 7.59 13.41
CA TYR A 136 4.58 6.35 12.95
C TYR A 136 5.57 6.63 11.81
N PRO A 137 6.55 5.76 11.57
CA PRO A 137 7.39 5.85 10.38
C PRO A 137 6.52 5.83 9.13
N VAL A 138 6.71 6.84 8.26
CA VAL A 138 5.97 6.95 7.00
C VAL A 138 6.90 6.61 5.84
N ILE A 139 6.45 5.72 4.96
CA ILE A 139 7.15 5.37 3.72
C ILE A 139 6.42 6.06 2.57
N GLU A 140 7.09 6.98 1.91
CA GLU A 140 6.53 7.68 0.76
C GLU A 140 6.66 6.86 -0.52
N VAL A 141 5.52 6.61 -1.18
CA VAL A 141 5.45 5.84 -2.42
C VAL A 141 4.58 6.58 -3.43
N SER A 142 4.94 6.52 -4.71
CA SER A 142 4.10 7.09 -5.77
C SER A 142 3.02 6.09 -6.20
N ALA A 143 1.83 6.58 -6.52
CA ALA A 143 0.77 5.81 -7.17
C ALA A 143 1.02 5.54 -8.67
N VAL A 144 2.03 6.18 -9.26
CA VAL A 144 2.38 6.01 -10.68
C VAL A 144 3.41 4.91 -10.82
N MET A 145 3.29 4.05 -11.84
CA MET A 145 4.33 3.07 -12.14
C MET A 145 5.66 3.80 -12.36
N VAL A 146 6.65 3.51 -11.54
CA VAL A 146 8.01 3.98 -11.80
C VAL A 146 8.52 3.20 -13.01
N PRO A 147 8.93 3.84 -14.12
CA PRO A 147 9.53 3.12 -15.23
C PRO A 147 10.80 2.43 -14.73
N VAL A 148 10.96 1.15 -15.08
CA VAL A 148 12.15 0.35 -14.78
C VAL A 148 13.34 1.03 -15.46
N VAL A 149 14.14 1.77 -14.70
CA VAL A 149 15.45 2.22 -15.17
C VAL A 149 16.37 1.02 -15.05
N THR A 150 16.54 0.29 -16.16
CA THR A 150 17.56 -0.75 -16.28
C THR A 150 18.93 -0.09 -16.10
N VAL A 151 19.54 -0.24 -14.93
CA VAL A 151 20.94 0.15 -14.73
C VAL A 151 21.79 -0.90 -15.44
N ALA A 152 22.07 -0.68 -16.72
CA ALA A 152 23.09 -1.42 -17.44
C ALA A 152 24.45 -1.18 -16.75
N ALA A 153 25.09 -2.27 -16.38
CA ALA A 153 26.30 -2.34 -15.58
C ALA A 153 27.44 -1.47 -16.15
N ARG A 154 28.06 -0.68 -15.26
CA ARG A 154 29.44 -0.24 -15.45
C ARG A 154 30.36 -1.41 -15.07
N VAL A 155 30.99 -2.04 -16.05
CA VAL A 155 32.26 -2.77 -15.84
C VAL A 155 33.28 -2.18 -16.80
N ALA A 156 34.40 -1.78 -16.20
CA ALA A 156 35.53 -1.14 -16.82
C ALA A 156 36.28 -2.05 -17.81
N ALA A 157 37.07 -1.39 -18.66
CA ALA A 157 37.93 -1.91 -19.74
C ALA A 157 38.94 -3.00 -19.31
N PRO A 158 39.67 -3.57 -20.28
CA PRO A 158 41.02 -3.02 -20.48
C PRO A 158 41.38 -2.74 -21.95
N GLN A 159 42.27 -1.75 -22.12
CA GLN A 159 43.01 -1.48 -23.35
C GLN A 159 43.99 -2.63 -23.60
N VAL A 160 44.11 -3.06 -24.86
CA VAL A 160 45.36 -3.64 -25.39
C VAL A 160 45.55 -3.13 -26.82
N GLU A 161 46.79 -2.77 -27.08
CA GLU A 161 47.42 -2.11 -28.22
C GLU A 161 48.07 -3.17 -29.13
N GLU A 162 48.05 -2.98 -30.46
CA GLU A 162 48.96 -3.50 -31.53
C GLU A 162 48.22 -3.37 -32.90
N LEU A 163 48.57 -2.43 -33.79
CA LEU A 163 49.65 -2.37 -34.81
C LEU A 163 49.33 -3.06 -36.16
N GLU A 164 49.63 -2.33 -37.26
CA GLU A 164 49.74 -2.73 -38.71
C GLU A 164 48.43 -3.08 -39.44
N GLU A 165 48.16 -2.80 -40.72
CA GLU A 165 48.81 -2.33 -41.97
C GLU A 165 47.59 -1.91 -42.86
N VAL A 166 47.54 -0.87 -43.70
CA VAL A 166 48.17 -0.62 -45.02
C VAL A 166 47.82 0.82 -45.43
#